data_AF-R7UEK2-F1
#
_entry.id   AF-R7UEK2-F1
#
_cell.length_a   1.000
_cell.length_b   1.000
_cell.length_c   1.000
_cell.angle_alpha   90.00
_cell.angle_beta   90.00
_cell.angle_gamma   90.00
#
_symmetry.space_group_name_H-M   'P 1'
#
loop_
_entity.id
_entity.type
_entity.pdbx_description
1 polymer ?
#
loop_
_entity_poly.entity_id
_entity_poly.type
_entity_poly.pdbx_seq_one_letter_code
_entity_poly.pdbx_strand_id
1 'polypeptide(L)'
;CPHRCKCLGRTIICNDLNWSIVQLLSGAIRAFTNRHSIGKQENAALLSMKQLLYLNLKHGSIKSLPPGPNSLFRNQGRLLYLDLSHNQIESLPQKCFFGLMVLKSINLQHNP
;
A
#
# COMPACT_ATOMS: atom_id res chain seq x y z
N CYS A 1 3.46 21.06 -4.44
CA CYS A 1 3.55 19.63 -4.11
C CYS A 1 3.94 19.50 -2.64
N PRO A 2 3.39 18.57 -1.84
CA PRO A 2 3.77 18.41 -0.43
C PRO A 2 5.26 18.08 -0.26
N HIS A 3 5.84 18.47 0.87
CA HIS A 3 7.20 18.08 1.23
C HIS A 3 7.29 16.54 1.30
N ARG A 4 8.31 15.94 0.66
CA ARG A 4 8.49 14.48 0.42
C ARG A 4 7.59 13.82 -0.64
N CYS A 5 6.84 14.59 -1.44
CA CYS A 5 6.22 14.08 -2.66
C CYS A 5 6.86 14.65 -3.92
N LYS A 6 6.78 13.89 -5.00
CA LYS A 6 6.95 14.35 -6.38
C LYS A 6 5.58 14.37 -7.05
N CYS A 7 5.22 15.51 -7.65
CA CYS A 7 3.96 15.67 -8.38
C CYS A 7 4.28 15.70 -9.87
N LEU A 8 3.84 14.68 -10.59
CA LEU A 8 4.04 14.51 -12.03
C LEU A 8 2.66 14.49 -12.69
N GLY A 9 2.19 15.68 -13.10
CA GLY A 9 0.81 15.87 -13.59
C GLY A 9 -0.23 15.48 -12.53
N ARG A 10 -1.05 14.46 -12.80
CA ARG A 10 -2.07 13.92 -11.87
C ARG A 10 -1.54 12.83 -10.93
N THR A 11 -0.26 12.47 -11.06
CA THR A 11 0.37 11.45 -10.23
C THR A 11 1.12 12.13 -9.11
N ILE A 12 0.66 11.94 -7.89
CA ILE A 12 1.41 12.30 -6.70
C ILE A 12 2.11 11.03 -6.20
N ILE A 13 3.45 11.07 -6.18
CA ILE A 13 4.32 10.03 -5.66
C ILE A 13 4.85 10.51 -4.33
N CYS A 14 4.56 9.79 -3.26
CA CYS A 14 4.90 10.21 -1.91
C CYS A 14 5.75 9.14 -1.23
N ASN A 15 6.83 9.57 -0.58
CA ASN A 15 7.74 8.70 0.16
C ASN A 15 7.73 9.09 1.64
N ASP A 16 7.46 8.13 2.52
CA ASP A 16 7.64 8.28 3.98
C ASP A 16 6.98 9.56 4.51
N LEU A 17 5.70 9.71 4.16
CA LEU A 17 4.86 10.84 4.54
C LEU A 17 4.13 10.57 5.85
N ASN A 18 3.94 11.62 6.63
CA ASN A 18 3.12 11.54 7.83
C ASN A 18 1.68 11.15 7.44
N TRP A 19 1.14 10.11 8.09
CA TRP A 19 -0.18 9.56 7.79
C TRP A 19 -1.32 10.58 7.91
N SER A 20 -1.19 11.59 8.77
CA SER A 20 -2.15 12.71 8.83
C SER A 20 -2.24 13.48 7.52
N ILE A 21 -1.12 13.64 6.81
CA ILE A 21 -1.06 14.28 5.49
C ILE A 21 -1.54 13.31 4.40
N VAL A 22 -1.22 12.02 4.52
CA VAL A 22 -1.73 10.97 3.62
C VAL A 22 -3.25 10.97 3.61
N GLN A 23 -3.88 11.09 4.78
CA GLN A 23 -5.32 11.10 4.89
C GLN A 23 -5.95 12.27 4.12
N LEU A 24 -5.35 13.47 4.20
CA LEU A 24 -5.81 14.68 3.51
C LEU A 24 -5.68 14.57 1.98
N LEU A 25 -4.66 13.87 1.50
CA LEU A 25 -4.34 13.78 0.07
C LEU A 25 -4.76 12.46 -0.58
N SER A 26 -5.42 11.58 0.17
CA SER A 26 -5.73 10.19 -0.21
C SER A 26 -6.44 10.06 -1.56
N GLY A 27 -7.28 11.03 -1.93
CA GLY A 27 -7.98 11.07 -3.22
C GLY A 27 -7.10 11.42 -4.43
N ALA A 28 -5.93 12.03 -4.22
CA ALA A 28 -5.02 12.47 -5.28
C ALA A 28 -3.75 11.61 -5.40
N ILE A 29 -3.42 10.81 -4.39
CA ILE A 29 -2.25 9.93 -4.40
C ILE A 29 -2.51 8.76 -5.36
N ARG A 30 -1.60 8.60 -6.33
CA ARG A 30 -1.62 7.49 -7.30
C ARG A 30 -0.46 6.52 -7.13
N ALA A 31 0.61 6.95 -6.47
CA ALA A 31 1.73 6.09 -6.10
C ALA A 31 2.18 6.44 -4.68
N PHE A 32 2.35 5.42 -3.85
CA PHE A 32 2.75 5.59 -2.45
C PHE A 32 3.82 4.59 -2.07
N THR A 33 4.89 5.09 -1.45
CA THR A 33 5.95 4.27 -0.87
C THR A 33 6.04 4.55 0.62
N ASN A 34 6.04 3.49 1.41
CA ASN A 34 6.31 3.56 2.84
C ASN A 34 7.39 2.54 3.21
N ARG A 35 8.52 3.04 3.71
CA ARG A 35 9.65 2.21 4.17
C ARG A 35 9.61 1.92 5.67
N HIS A 36 8.59 2.42 6.37
CA HIS A 36 8.38 2.13 7.79
C HIS A 36 7.35 1.01 7.99
N SER A 37 7.35 0.43 9.19
CA SER A 37 6.40 -0.60 9.56
C SER A 37 4.96 -0.10 9.52
N ILE A 38 4.07 -0.86 8.87
CA ILE A 38 2.64 -0.58 8.83
C ILE A 38 2.01 -1.14 10.10
N GLY A 39 1.62 -0.27 11.01
CA GLY A 39 0.86 -0.62 12.20
C GLY A 39 -0.66 -0.57 11.98
N LYS A 40 -1.41 -0.64 13.07
CA LYS A 40 -2.89 -0.57 13.04
C LYS A 40 -3.43 0.79 12.59
N GLN A 41 -2.72 1.89 12.85
CA GLN A 41 -3.21 3.24 12.55
C GLN A 41 -3.13 3.55 11.04
N GLU A 42 -2.16 2.94 10.37
CA GLU A 42 -1.82 3.12 8.97
C GLU A 42 -2.83 2.41 8.03
N ASN A 43 -3.55 1.43 8.55
CA ASN A 43 -4.60 0.71 7.82
C ASN A 43 -5.71 1.65 7.34
N ALA A 44 -6.13 2.61 8.17
CA ALA A 44 -7.21 3.53 7.81
C ALA A 44 -6.83 4.45 6.64
N ALA A 45 -5.57 4.90 6.60
CA ALA A 45 -5.06 5.73 5.53
C ALA A 45 -4.86 4.93 4.22
N LEU A 46 -4.39 3.69 4.31
CA LEU A 46 -4.34 2.81 3.12
C LEU A 46 -5.73 2.62 2.51
N LEU A 47 -6.74 2.37 3.35
CA LEU A 47 -8.12 2.16 2.92
C LEU A 47 -8.80 3.39 2.31
N SER A 48 -8.33 4.60 2.63
CA SER A 48 -8.85 5.85 2.04
C SER A 48 -8.25 6.14 0.66
N MET A 49 -7.05 5.61 0.35
CA MET A 49 -6.34 5.80 -0.92
C MET A 49 -6.88 4.92 -2.07
N LYS A 50 -8.14 5.11 -2.43
CA LYS A 50 -8.86 4.31 -3.46
C LYS A 50 -8.33 4.49 -4.89
N GLN A 51 -7.49 5.49 -5.12
CA GLN A 51 -6.97 5.86 -6.45
C GLN A 51 -5.54 5.35 -6.70
N LEU A 52 -4.98 4.55 -5.78
CA LEU A 52 -3.65 3.99 -5.92
C LEU A 52 -3.55 3.10 -7.16
N LEU A 53 -2.46 3.31 -7.91
CA LEU A 53 -2.02 2.47 -9.01
C LEU A 53 -0.74 1.70 -8.62
N TYR A 54 0.11 2.31 -7.79
CA TYR A 54 1.38 1.73 -7.32
C TYR A 54 1.47 1.85 -5.80
N LEU A 55 1.73 0.73 -5.12
CA LEU A 55 1.91 0.68 -3.68
C LEU A 55 3.18 -0.09 -3.35
N ASN A 56 4.14 0.57 -2.70
CA ASN A 56 5.39 -0.03 -2.26
C ASN A 56 5.45 -0.02 -0.73
N LEU A 57 5.45 -1.23 -0.16
CA LEU A 57 5.51 -1.53 1.27
C LEU A 57 6.74 -2.41 1.58
N LYS A 58 7.79 -2.27 0.78
CA LYS A 58 9.06 -2.97 0.96
C LYS A 58 9.69 -2.61 2.30
N HIS A 59 10.31 -3.58 2.98
CA HIS A 59 10.98 -3.38 4.28
C HIS A 59 10.04 -2.97 5.44
N GLY A 60 8.73 -3.11 5.29
CA GLY A 60 7.73 -2.74 6.29
C GLY A 60 7.59 -3.70 7.48
N SER A 61 8.50 -4.67 7.66
CA SER A 61 8.42 -5.72 8.71
C SER A 61 7.04 -6.39 8.81
N ILE A 62 6.32 -6.52 7.70
CA ILE A 62 4.99 -7.13 7.66
C ILE A 62 5.15 -8.63 7.93
N LYS A 63 4.54 -9.13 9.01
CA LYS A 63 4.59 -10.55 9.39
C LYS A 63 3.44 -11.38 8.84
N SER A 64 2.27 -10.77 8.72
CA SER A 64 1.07 -11.45 8.24
C SER A 64 0.12 -10.47 7.56
N LEU A 65 -0.70 -11.00 6.66
CA LEU A 65 -1.74 -10.25 5.97
C LEU A 65 -3.12 -10.72 6.45
N PRO A 66 -4.05 -9.81 6.79
CA PRO A 66 -5.41 -10.20 7.15
C PRO A 66 -6.12 -10.93 5.99
N PRO A 67 -6.90 -11.99 6.27
CA PRO A 67 -7.60 -12.75 5.23
C PRO A 67 -8.89 -12.06 4.75
N GLY A 68 -9.28 -12.39 3.52
CA GLY A 68 -10.59 -12.07 2.94
C GLY A 68 -11.04 -10.61 3.12
N PRO A 69 -12.26 -10.37 3.62
CA PRO A 69 -12.83 -9.03 3.72
C PRO A 69 -12.05 -8.10 4.68
N ASN A 70 -11.18 -8.65 5.51
CA ASN A 70 -10.31 -7.88 6.39
C ASN A 70 -9.00 -7.44 5.73
N SER A 71 -8.75 -7.84 4.47
CA SER A 71 -7.55 -7.45 3.73
C SER A 71 -7.26 -5.96 3.84
N LEU A 72 -5.96 -5.64 3.96
CA LEU A 72 -5.42 -4.28 3.90
C LEU A 72 -5.69 -3.60 2.55
N PHE A 73 -5.91 -4.42 1.52
CA PHE A 73 -6.01 -4.00 0.12
C PHE A 73 -7.46 -4.03 -0.43
N ARG A 74 -8.45 -4.17 0.46
CA ARG A 74 -9.86 -4.35 0.07
C ARG A 74 -10.48 -3.18 -0.70
N ASN A 75 -9.93 -1.98 -0.58
CA ASN A 75 -10.45 -0.76 -1.21
C ASN A 75 -9.61 -0.32 -2.43
N GLN A 76 -8.58 -1.07 -2.80
CA GLN A 76 -7.58 -0.70 -3.78
C GLN A 76 -7.87 -1.36 -5.14
N GLY A 77 -9.13 -1.28 -5.58
CA GLY A 77 -9.62 -1.88 -6.84
C GLY A 77 -9.00 -1.34 -8.13
N ARG A 78 -8.14 -0.32 -8.05
CA ARG A 78 -7.39 0.25 -9.17
C ARG A 78 -5.90 -0.08 -9.14
N LEU A 79 -5.43 -0.77 -8.11
CA LEU A 79 -4.00 -1.02 -7.91
C LEU A 79 -3.48 -1.96 -9.01
N LEU A 80 -2.40 -1.55 -9.66
CA LEU A 80 -1.76 -2.30 -10.72
C LEU A 80 -0.51 -3.02 -10.22
N TYR A 81 0.23 -2.41 -9.28
CA TYR A 81 1.49 -2.93 -8.78
C TYR A 81 1.56 -2.83 -7.26
N LEU A 82 1.91 -3.94 -6.63
CA LEU A 82 2.11 -4.07 -5.19
C LEU A 82 3.49 -4.66 -4.89
N ASP A 83 4.31 -3.94 -4.15
CA ASP A 83 5.60 -4.44 -3.66
C ASP A 83 5.53 -4.71 -2.16
N LEU A 84 5.64 -5.99 -1.79
CA LEU A 84 5.72 -6.51 -0.42
C LEU A 84 7.06 -7.23 -0.18
N SER A 85 8.07 -6.99 -1.02
CA SER A 85 9.36 -7.65 -0.90
C SER A 85 10.12 -7.23 0.37
N HIS A 86 11.04 -8.08 0.82
CA HIS A 86 11.83 -7.87 2.04
C HIS A 86 10.98 -7.60 3.28
N ASN A 87 9.91 -8.37 3.45
CA ASN A 87 9.10 -8.39 4.67
C ASN A 87 9.34 -9.72 5.41
N GLN A 88 8.48 -10.06 6.37
CA GLN A 88 8.56 -11.27 7.19
C GLN A 88 7.28 -12.11 7.02
N ILE A 89 6.70 -12.11 5.82
CA ILE A 89 5.42 -12.75 5.54
C ILE A 89 5.63 -14.27 5.39
N GLU A 90 5.42 -15.01 6.47
CA GLU A 90 5.60 -16.48 6.51
C GLU A 90 4.52 -17.26 5.75
N SER A 91 3.34 -16.66 5.60
CA SER A 91 2.22 -17.30 4.91
C SER A 91 1.28 -16.27 4.28
N LEU A 92 0.56 -16.70 3.25
CA LEU A 92 -0.45 -15.91 2.55
C LEU A 92 -1.83 -16.48 2.88
N PRO A 93 -2.57 -15.88 3.83
CA PRO A 93 -3.90 -16.35 4.17
C PRO A 93 -4.85 -16.27 2.97
N GLN A 94 -5.86 -17.13 2.98
CA GLN A 94 -6.84 -17.19 1.90
C GLN A 94 -7.45 -15.81 1.65
N LYS A 95 -7.46 -15.38 0.38
CA LYS A 95 -8.00 -14.09 -0.05
C LYS A 95 -7.35 -12.87 0.66
N CYS A 96 -6.10 -12.96 1.13
CA CYS A 96 -5.39 -11.81 1.72
C CYS A 96 -5.20 -10.62 0.75
N PHE A 97 -5.32 -10.85 -0.55
CA PHE A 97 -5.32 -9.83 -1.62
C PHE A 97 -6.73 -9.44 -2.10
N PHE A 98 -7.77 -9.72 -1.31
CA PHE A 98 -9.13 -9.31 -1.62
C PHE A 98 -9.22 -7.81 -1.92
N GLY A 99 -10.00 -7.44 -2.93
CA GLY A 99 -10.18 -6.06 -3.42
C GLY A 99 -9.20 -5.63 -4.51
N LEU A 100 -8.10 -6.35 -4.74
CA LEU A 100 -7.14 -6.07 -5.81
C LEU A 100 -7.64 -6.58 -7.19
N MET A 101 -8.67 -5.94 -7.73
CA MET A 101 -9.42 -6.42 -8.92
C MET A 101 -8.64 -6.38 -10.24
N VAL A 102 -7.68 -5.46 -10.39
CA VAL A 102 -6.97 -5.21 -11.65
C VAL A 102 -5.45 -5.34 -11.51
N LEU A 103 -5.00 -6.02 -10.45
CA LEU A 103 -3.58 -6.15 -10.13
C LEU A 103 -2.84 -6.87 -11.27
N LYS A 104 -1.76 -6.26 -11.75
CA LYS A 104 -0.93 -6.80 -12.83
C LYS A 104 0.29 -7.53 -12.29
N SER A 105 0.86 -7.05 -11.19
CA SER A 105 2.07 -7.64 -10.61
C SER A 105 2.13 -7.45 -9.10
N ILE A 106 2.61 -8.48 -8.43
CA ILE A 106 2.91 -8.50 -7.00
C ILE A 106 4.34 -8.98 -6.80
N ASN A 107 5.11 -8.25 -5.98
CA ASN A 107 6.45 -8.66 -5.57
C ASN A 107 6.43 -9.14 -4.12
N LEU A 108 6.76 -10.42 -3.90
CA LEU A 108 6.86 -11.05 -2.58
C LEU A 108 8.27 -11.58 -2.29
N GLN A 109 9.27 -11.20 -3.11
CA GLN A 109 10.64 -11.68 -2.94
C GLN A 109 11.22 -11.34 -1.57
N HIS A 110 12.15 -12.17 -1.08
CA HIS A 110 12.80 -11.97 0.22
C HIS A 110 11.81 -11.90 1.40
N ASN A 111 10.77 -12.73 1.38
CA ASN A 111 10.01 -13.16 2.56
C ASN A 111 10.42 -14.61 2.89
N PRO A 112 10.50 -14.98 4.17
CA PRO A 112 10.77 -16.35 4.62
C PRO A 112 9.62 -17.29 4.27
#